data_AF-A0A9D6Y5R8-F1
#
_entry.id   AF-A0A9D6Y5R8-F1
#
_cell.length_a   1.000
_cell.length_b   1.000
_cell.length_c   1.000
_cell.angle_alpha   90.00
_cell.angle_beta   90.00
_cell.angle_gamma   90.00
#
_symmetry.space_group_name_H-M   'P 1'
#
loop_
_entity.id
_entity.type
_entity.pdbx_description
1 polymer ?
#
loop_
_entity_poly.entity_id
_entity_poly.type
_entity_poly.pdbx_seq_one_letter_code
_entity_poly.pdbx_strand_id
1 'polypeptide(L)'
;MGTSSAIRRDDIDWLRIAATYLLLLFHTGMVFNPAPFYHVRNADVSFFFLILCGFIGLWHMPLFFLLAGWSAFASLSLRGTTDFLKERFFRLVVPLAAGCVFLMPWIKYLELRSGLDANYTGLYVAPALQASFRQVIPSGLPTAAPFTDSFVEFLPTFFTDLSRFTWAHLWFVVYLLTFTLLYLPLFRRVLHARGRFASGVSAWWVYAPILPLALIQVTMRERWPGLQNLIDDWANFAYYSTYLIAGFLLARFPALEAAVHAERKRALAIGLAATLVLLLGVLGVYASPGVILAHTAIAGWCFVLACLGWARRMLSFATPALGYLKESAFPVYVLHQSAIVVPGYFLIQLPLGLWTKFILLLAVSSALTLAVYHLLVRPFAVARFLCGMKAKACPLRPRLAAGLTTAALTLIAVAATGVAASSRAPGEDAADPIGRWYAEGGAAQVEITDCAGALCGRVVWLRSPLDENGCELRDRYNPDQPLRHRPVIGLEILRGLTPSARADGIWDGGTIYDPASGNTYRAALRPAGRNRLEIRGYLGIPLLGRTTSWLRVGAEQESCTERG
;
A
#
# COMPACT_ATOMS: atom_id res chain seq x y z
N MET A 1 43.60 8.31 -8.26
CA MET A 1 42.75 9.04 -7.30
C MET A 1 41.65 8.09 -6.83
N GLY A 2 41.74 7.65 -5.58
CA GLY A 2 40.86 6.61 -5.03
C GLY A 2 39.39 7.02 -5.07
N THR A 3 38.53 6.11 -5.52
CA THR A 3 37.09 6.20 -5.40
C THR A 3 36.74 6.38 -3.92
N SER A 4 36.34 7.59 -3.53
CA SER A 4 35.76 7.86 -2.22
C SER A 4 34.55 6.94 -2.05
N SER A 5 34.68 5.86 -1.28
CA SER A 5 33.53 5.10 -0.85
C SER A 5 32.67 6.06 -0.06
N ALA A 6 31.46 6.36 -0.52
CA ALA A 6 30.51 7.17 0.23
C ALA A 6 30.44 6.61 1.65
N ILE A 7 30.89 7.41 2.64
CA ILE A 7 30.95 6.99 4.04
C ILE A 7 29.56 6.51 4.44
N ARG A 8 29.45 5.23 4.75
CA ARG A 8 28.19 4.61 5.16
C ARG A 8 27.79 5.18 6.53
N ARG A 9 26.57 5.69 6.63
CA ARG A 9 26.04 6.36 7.83
C ARG A 9 25.19 5.40 8.65
N ASP A 10 25.87 4.58 9.45
CA ASP A 10 25.23 3.56 10.29
C ASP A 10 24.36 4.20 11.38
N ASP A 11 24.73 5.38 11.86
CA ASP A 11 23.95 6.19 12.82
C ASP A 11 22.55 6.54 12.30
N ILE A 12 22.46 6.93 11.02
CA ILE A 12 21.19 7.25 10.34
C ILE A 12 20.37 5.97 10.12
N ASP A 13 21.01 4.85 9.81
CA ASP A 13 20.33 3.56 9.65
C ASP A 13 19.76 3.08 10.98
N TRP A 14 20.53 3.14 12.07
CA TRP A 14 20.05 2.82 13.42
C TRP A 14 18.90 3.70 13.87
N LEU A 15 18.98 5.01 13.62
CA LEU A 15 17.91 5.92 13.99
C LEU A 15 16.60 5.62 13.24
N ARG A 16 16.71 5.29 11.94
CA ARG A 16 15.56 4.83 11.15
C ARG A 16 14.98 3.52 11.68
N ILE A 17 15.83 2.56 12.03
CA ILE A 17 15.42 1.27 12.61
C ILE A 17 14.70 1.51 13.95
N ALA A 18 15.31 2.24 14.87
CA ALA A 18 14.73 2.54 16.18
C ALA A 18 13.37 3.23 16.04
N ALA A 19 13.26 4.24 15.17
CA ALA A 19 11.98 4.88 14.88
C ALA A 19 10.96 3.90 14.29
N THR A 20 11.38 3.00 13.40
CA THR A 20 10.45 2.04 12.77
C THR A 20 9.90 1.04 13.77
N TYR A 21 10.73 0.49 14.65
CA TYR A 21 10.27 -0.47 15.66
C TYR A 21 9.45 0.21 16.76
N LEU A 22 9.70 1.50 17.05
CA LEU A 22 8.90 2.28 17.98
C LEU A 22 7.44 2.43 17.55
N LEU A 23 7.12 2.29 16.25
CA LEU A 23 5.73 2.28 15.76
C LEU A 23 4.88 1.21 16.43
N LEU A 24 5.44 0.03 16.71
CA LEU A 24 4.72 -1.06 17.36
C LEU A 24 4.26 -0.64 18.76
N LEU A 25 5.17 -0.04 19.54
CA LEU A 25 4.86 0.47 20.87
C LEU A 25 3.82 1.60 20.82
N PHE A 26 4.04 2.57 19.93
CA PHE A 26 3.16 3.72 19.75
C PHE A 26 1.73 3.28 19.39
N HIS A 27 1.58 2.50 18.33
CA HIS A 27 0.26 2.10 17.82
C HIS A 27 -0.45 1.10 18.73
N THR A 28 0.28 0.22 19.44
CA THR A 28 -0.32 -0.58 20.52
C THR A 28 -0.84 0.33 21.64
N GLY A 29 -0.06 1.34 22.04
CA GLY A 29 -0.47 2.31 23.05
C GLY A 29 -1.70 3.12 22.64
N MET A 30 -1.86 3.43 21.35
CA MET A 30 -3.03 4.13 20.81
C MET A 30 -4.35 3.38 21.05
N VAL A 31 -4.35 2.05 21.13
CA VAL A 31 -5.55 1.25 21.45
C VAL A 31 -6.08 1.52 22.86
N PHE A 32 -5.21 1.93 23.77
CA PHE A 32 -5.53 2.21 25.18
C PHE A 32 -5.47 3.72 25.49
N ASN A 33 -5.34 4.55 24.46
CA ASN A 33 -5.27 6.00 24.58
C ASN A 33 -6.70 6.58 24.77
N PRO A 34 -6.90 7.50 25.71
CA PRO A 34 -8.15 8.23 25.87
C PRO A 34 -8.62 8.97 24.60
N ALA A 35 -7.69 9.43 23.76
CA ALA A 35 -8.00 10.16 22.53
C ALA A 35 -8.73 9.26 21.49
N PRO A 36 -9.64 9.82 20.66
CA PRO A 36 -10.51 9.02 19.80
C PRO A 36 -9.86 8.66 18.45
N PHE A 37 -8.65 9.12 18.18
CA PHE A 37 -8.00 9.08 16.86
C PHE A 37 -7.26 7.76 16.60
N TYR A 38 -7.98 6.63 16.57
CA TYR A 38 -7.38 5.34 16.19
C TYR A 38 -8.42 4.35 15.63
N HIS A 39 -7.96 3.24 15.05
CA HIS A 39 -8.86 2.29 14.37
C HIS A 39 -9.70 1.44 15.32
N VAL A 40 -9.14 1.03 16.46
CA VAL A 40 -9.81 0.20 17.48
C VAL A 40 -9.43 0.70 18.86
N ARG A 41 -10.32 0.55 19.85
CA ARG A 41 -10.11 1.12 21.19
C ARG A 41 -10.64 0.21 22.28
N ASN A 42 -9.85 0.04 23.35
CA ASN A 42 -10.28 -0.68 24.54
C ASN A 42 -11.27 0.14 25.37
N ALA A 43 -12.19 -0.52 26.06
CA ALA A 43 -13.14 0.14 26.96
C ALA A 43 -12.43 0.89 28.10
N ASP A 44 -11.43 0.26 28.71
CA ASP A 44 -10.55 0.90 29.69
C ASP A 44 -9.40 1.61 28.98
N VAL A 45 -9.20 2.88 29.31
CA VAL A 45 -8.11 3.70 28.77
C VAL A 45 -7.24 4.25 29.89
N SER A 46 -6.02 4.67 29.56
CA SER A 46 -5.08 5.20 30.55
C SER A 46 -4.47 6.53 30.11
N PHE A 47 -4.49 7.50 31.02
CA PHE A 47 -3.81 8.79 30.84
C PHE A 47 -2.30 8.63 30.57
N PHE A 48 -1.69 7.54 31.06
CA PHE A 48 -0.31 7.19 30.71
C PHE A 48 -0.11 7.10 29.19
N PHE A 49 -1.02 6.46 28.47
CA PHE A 49 -0.90 6.33 27.01
C PHE A 49 -1.16 7.64 26.28
N LEU A 50 -1.96 8.56 26.84
CA LEU A 50 -2.09 9.91 26.31
C LEU A 50 -0.73 10.64 26.36
N ILE A 51 -0.05 10.61 27.50
CA ILE A 51 1.27 11.24 27.66
C ILE A 51 2.31 10.53 26.80
N LEU A 52 2.40 9.19 26.86
CA LEU A 52 3.40 8.41 26.14
C LEU A 52 3.27 8.60 24.62
N CYS A 53 2.06 8.41 24.07
CA CYS A 53 1.83 8.56 22.64
C CYS A 53 1.98 10.03 22.22
N GLY A 54 1.48 10.97 23.03
CA GLY A 54 1.67 12.41 22.78
C GLY A 54 3.16 12.77 22.67
N PHE A 55 3.97 12.31 23.63
CA PHE A 55 5.41 12.53 23.65
C PHE A 55 6.12 11.94 22.43
N ILE A 56 5.84 10.68 22.09
CA ILE A 56 6.39 10.04 20.88
C ILE A 56 5.96 10.83 19.64
N GLY A 57 4.69 11.22 19.55
CA GLY A 57 4.12 11.95 18.44
C GLY A 57 4.77 13.31 18.16
N LEU A 58 5.35 13.97 19.18
CA LEU A 58 6.05 15.26 19.02
C LEU A 58 7.21 15.19 18.01
N TRP A 59 7.96 14.09 18.00
CA TRP A 59 9.24 14.02 17.28
C TRP A 59 9.35 12.85 16.31
N HIS A 60 8.55 11.80 16.48
CA HIS A 60 8.71 10.55 15.76
C HIS A 60 8.41 10.64 14.25
N MET A 61 7.22 11.13 13.86
CA MET A 61 6.91 11.35 12.44
C MET A 61 7.77 12.47 11.82
N PRO A 62 8.01 13.60 12.51
CA PRO A 62 8.97 14.61 12.04
C PRO A 62 10.37 14.06 11.74
N LEU A 63 10.87 13.18 12.61
CA LEU A 63 12.14 12.50 12.40
C LEU A 63 12.13 11.69 11.10
N PHE A 64 11.07 10.92 10.82
CA PHE A 64 10.95 10.17 9.58
C PHE A 64 11.00 11.05 8.32
N PHE A 65 10.29 12.18 8.30
CA PHE A 65 10.35 13.11 7.18
C PHE A 65 11.74 13.72 7.01
N LEU A 66 12.40 14.09 8.10
CA LEU A 66 13.77 14.58 8.05
C LEU A 66 14.73 13.51 7.49
N LEU A 67 14.67 12.27 7.99
CA LEU A 67 15.49 11.17 7.50
C LEU A 67 15.18 10.82 6.04
N ALA A 68 13.93 10.98 5.60
CA ALA A 68 13.54 10.80 4.21
C ALA A 68 14.17 11.86 3.31
N GLY A 69 14.21 13.13 3.74
CA GLY A 69 14.92 14.22 3.07
C GLY A 69 16.43 13.98 2.97
N TRP A 70 17.04 13.53 4.08
CA TRP A 70 18.46 13.15 4.10
C TRP A 70 18.76 12.04 3.10
N SER A 71 17.91 11.00 3.08
CA SER A 71 18.03 9.87 2.16
C SER A 71 17.75 10.27 0.71
N ALA A 72 16.93 11.30 0.48
CA ALA A 72 16.65 11.82 -0.85
C ALA A 72 17.88 12.51 -1.44
N PHE A 73 18.60 13.31 -0.66
CA PHE A 73 19.89 13.88 -1.08
C PHE A 73 20.91 12.78 -1.42
N ALA A 74 21.06 11.78 -0.53
CA ALA A 74 22.02 10.70 -0.73
C ALA A 74 21.73 9.87 -2.00
N SER A 75 20.46 9.55 -2.26
CA SER A 75 20.08 8.80 -3.48
C SER A 75 20.21 9.66 -4.74
N LEU A 76 19.72 10.91 -4.71
CA LEU A 76 19.74 11.81 -5.88
C LEU A 76 21.17 12.19 -6.30
N SER A 77 22.07 12.43 -5.33
CA SER A 77 23.47 12.79 -5.62
C SER A 77 24.29 11.62 -6.19
N LEU A 78 23.96 10.37 -5.82
CA LEU A 78 24.67 9.18 -6.30
C LEU A 78 24.12 8.61 -7.60
N ARG A 79 22.80 8.67 -7.82
CA ARG A 79 22.12 7.95 -8.92
C ARG A 79 21.62 8.85 -10.05
N GLY A 80 21.54 10.16 -9.83
CA GLY A 80 20.89 11.08 -10.75
C GLY A 80 19.36 10.98 -10.74
N THR A 81 18.70 11.86 -11.49
CA THR A 81 17.24 12.08 -11.38
C THR A 81 16.40 10.89 -11.82
N THR A 82 16.72 10.27 -12.94
CA THR A 82 15.90 9.19 -13.51
C THR A 82 15.90 7.95 -12.60
N ASP A 83 17.07 7.52 -12.16
CA ASP A 83 17.18 6.35 -11.28
C ASP A 83 16.65 6.62 -9.87
N PHE A 84 16.80 7.87 -9.38
CA PHE A 84 16.14 8.31 -8.16
C PHE A 84 14.61 8.16 -8.27
N LEU A 85 14.00 8.66 -9.34
CA LEU A 85 12.55 8.57 -9.54
C LEU A 85 12.08 7.13 -9.70
N LYS A 86 12.80 6.29 -10.47
CA LYS A 86 12.50 4.86 -10.59
C LYS A 86 12.57 4.15 -9.24
N GLU A 87 13.64 4.36 -8.47
CA GLU A 87 13.77 3.78 -7.13
C GLU A 87 12.60 4.20 -6.24
N ARG A 88 12.26 5.49 -6.22
CA ARG A 88 11.18 6.04 -5.40
C ARG A 88 9.81 5.50 -5.82
N PHE A 89 9.54 5.41 -7.11
CA PHE A 89 8.30 4.85 -7.63
C PHE A 89 8.08 3.43 -7.13
N PHE A 90 9.02 2.52 -7.39
CA PHE A 90 8.87 1.11 -6.97
C PHE A 90 8.89 0.93 -5.45
N ARG A 91 9.61 1.79 -4.72
CA ARG A 91 9.70 1.70 -3.27
C ARG A 91 8.50 2.30 -2.53
N LEU A 92 7.73 3.18 -3.17
CA LEU A 92 6.60 3.87 -2.54
C LEU A 92 5.26 3.43 -3.13
N VAL A 93 5.12 3.40 -4.46
CA VAL A 93 3.84 3.10 -5.12
C VAL A 93 3.46 1.63 -4.98
N VAL A 94 4.41 0.71 -5.19
CA VAL A 94 4.11 -0.73 -5.11
C VAL A 94 3.65 -1.14 -3.71
N PRO A 95 4.34 -0.76 -2.61
CA PRO A 95 3.88 -1.06 -1.26
C PRO A 95 2.59 -0.35 -0.87
N LEU A 96 2.38 0.87 -1.35
CA LEU A 96 1.14 1.59 -1.14
C LEU A 96 -0.03 0.84 -1.78
N ALA A 97 0.07 0.49 -3.06
CA ALA A 97 -0.97 -0.26 -3.77
C ALA A 97 -1.21 -1.63 -3.15
N ALA A 98 -0.14 -2.38 -2.84
CA ALA A 98 -0.24 -3.68 -2.17
C ALA A 98 -0.92 -3.55 -0.79
N GLY A 99 -0.55 -2.54 -0.01
CA GLY A 99 -1.16 -2.25 1.28
C GLY A 99 -2.65 -1.92 1.15
N CYS A 100 -3.01 -1.04 0.22
CA CYS A 100 -4.41 -0.69 -0.09
C CYS A 100 -5.26 -1.89 -0.49
N VAL A 101 -4.69 -2.88 -1.16
CA VAL A 101 -5.42 -4.08 -1.58
C VAL A 101 -5.50 -5.14 -0.48
N PHE A 102 -4.39 -5.41 0.20
CA PHE A 102 -4.29 -6.59 1.09
C PHE A 102 -4.46 -6.26 2.58
N LEU A 103 -4.13 -5.05 3.02
CA LEU A 103 -4.07 -4.70 4.44
C LEU A 103 -5.19 -3.73 4.85
N MET A 104 -5.44 -2.70 4.05
CA MET A 104 -6.41 -1.65 4.38
C MET A 104 -7.86 -2.13 4.50
N PRO A 105 -8.37 -3.06 3.65
CA PRO A 105 -9.75 -3.51 3.79
C PRO A 105 -10.02 -4.13 5.16
N TRP A 106 -9.07 -4.91 5.69
CA TRP A 106 -9.19 -5.49 7.03
C TRP A 106 -9.16 -4.43 8.13
N ILE A 107 -8.23 -3.47 8.04
CA ILE A 107 -8.15 -2.37 9.03
C ILE A 107 -9.46 -1.58 9.03
N LYS A 108 -9.95 -1.17 7.85
CA LYS A 108 -11.16 -0.38 7.72
C LYS A 108 -12.40 -1.15 8.16
N TYR A 109 -12.52 -2.41 7.79
CA TYR A 109 -13.64 -3.25 8.18
C TYR A 109 -13.78 -3.32 9.72
N LEU A 110 -12.67 -3.59 10.41
CA LEU A 110 -12.66 -3.69 11.86
C LEU A 110 -12.84 -2.32 12.53
N GLU A 111 -12.33 -1.25 11.94
CA GLU A 111 -12.60 0.12 12.37
C GLU A 111 -14.10 0.43 12.39
N LEU A 112 -14.79 0.19 11.26
CA LEU A 112 -16.23 0.39 11.14
C LEU A 112 -17.01 -0.49 12.12
N ARG A 113 -16.62 -1.76 12.26
CA ARG A 113 -17.21 -2.70 13.25
C ARG A 113 -16.96 -2.29 14.70
N SER A 114 -15.91 -1.52 14.97
CA SER A 114 -15.63 -0.91 16.27
C SER A 114 -16.42 0.37 16.51
N GLY A 115 -17.21 0.85 15.54
CA GLY A 115 -17.97 2.09 15.65
C GLY A 115 -17.13 3.34 15.45
N LEU A 116 -15.96 3.21 14.80
CA LEU A 116 -15.12 4.33 14.38
C LEU A 116 -15.14 4.40 12.84
N ASP A 117 -15.02 5.59 12.30
CA ASP A 117 -14.90 5.79 10.85
C ASP A 117 -13.93 6.95 10.61
N ALA A 118 -12.66 6.59 10.42
CA ALA A 118 -11.60 7.50 10.01
C ALA A 118 -11.48 7.41 8.49
N ASN A 119 -11.90 8.47 7.80
CA ASN A 119 -11.81 8.58 6.35
C ASN A 119 -11.33 9.99 5.95
N TYR A 120 -11.31 10.28 4.65
CA TYR A 120 -10.81 11.57 4.17
C TYR A 120 -11.67 12.76 4.62
N THR A 121 -12.94 12.56 4.97
CA THR A 121 -13.85 13.63 5.46
C THR A 121 -13.69 13.93 6.95
N GLY A 122 -13.07 13.05 7.73
CA GLY A 122 -13.01 13.24 9.17
C GLY A 122 -12.96 11.94 9.97
N LEU A 123 -13.01 12.10 11.29
CA LEU A 123 -13.30 11.00 12.22
C LEU A 123 -14.77 11.09 12.63
N TYR A 124 -15.50 10.01 12.37
CA TYR A 124 -16.87 9.80 12.83
C TYR A 124 -16.89 8.70 13.89
N VAL A 125 -17.77 8.81 14.89
CA VAL A 125 -17.86 7.85 16.01
C VAL A 125 -19.31 7.42 16.25
N ALA A 126 -19.54 6.17 16.66
CA ALA A 126 -20.88 5.69 16.98
C ALA A 126 -21.49 6.48 18.16
N PRO A 127 -22.83 6.67 18.21
CA PRO A 127 -23.47 7.46 19.28
C PRO A 127 -23.13 7.01 20.70
N ALA A 128 -23.04 5.69 20.93
CA ALA A 128 -22.66 5.13 22.22
C ALA A 128 -21.23 5.54 22.63
N LEU A 129 -20.28 5.49 21.69
CA LEU A 129 -18.90 5.91 21.92
C LEU A 129 -18.81 7.42 22.17
N GLN A 130 -19.54 8.21 21.39
CA GLN A 130 -19.57 9.67 21.56
C GLN A 130 -19.98 10.07 22.98
N ALA A 131 -20.97 9.38 23.58
CA ALA A 131 -21.37 9.61 24.97
C ALA A 131 -20.23 9.31 25.95
N SER A 132 -19.50 8.21 25.76
CA SER A 132 -18.33 7.85 26.58
C SER A 132 -17.15 8.82 26.42
N PHE A 133 -17.08 9.55 25.30
CA PHE A 133 -15.99 10.47 24.98
C PHE A 133 -16.17 11.90 25.52
N ARG A 134 -17.34 12.24 26.07
CA ARG A 134 -17.67 13.62 26.53
C ARG A 134 -16.73 14.17 27.60
N GLN A 135 -16.01 13.32 28.32
CA GLN A 135 -15.10 13.73 29.39
C GLN A 135 -13.72 14.17 28.90
N VAL A 136 -13.34 13.84 27.65
CA VAL A 136 -11.96 14.02 27.15
C VAL A 136 -11.91 14.78 25.82
N ILE A 137 -13.01 14.84 25.06
CA ILE A 137 -13.06 15.47 23.73
C ILE A 137 -14.15 16.54 23.70
N PRO A 138 -13.93 17.69 23.02
CA PRO A 138 -14.95 18.72 22.83
C PRO A 138 -16.26 18.14 22.26
N SER A 139 -17.38 18.70 22.69
CA SER A 139 -18.71 18.35 22.18
C SER A 139 -18.77 18.53 20.65
N GLY A 140 -19.45 17.60 19.96
CA GLY A 140 -19.74 17.74 18.52
C GLY A 140 -18.90 16.91 17.55
N LEU A 141 -18.23 15.82 17.98
CA LEU A 141 -17.68 14.86 17.01
C LEU A 141 -18.79 14.35 16.05
N PRO A 142 -18.54 14.25 14.74
CA PRO A 142 -19.49 13.66 13.81
C PRO A 142 -19.86 12.21 14.19
N THR A 143 -21.10 11.80 13.95
CA THR A 143 -21.59 10.45 14.31
C THR A 143 -21.57 9.50 13.13
N ALA A 144 -20.97 8.32 13.30
CA ALA A 144 -20.95 7.27 12.29
C ALA A 144 -22.30 6.52 12.25
N ALA A 145 -22.71 6.09 11.05
CA ALA A 145 -23.86 5.21 10.89
C ALA A 145 -23.56 3.80 11.46
N PRO A 146 -24.57 3.08 11.98
CA PRO A 146 -24.39 1.69 12.39
C PRO A 146 -23.87 0.83 11.22
N PHE A 147 -22.81 0.06 11.48
CA PHE A 147 -22.19 -0.80 10.47
C PHE A 147 -22.41 -2.28 10.83
N THR A 148 -23.09 -3.01 9.94
CA THR A 148 -23.46 -4.43 10.18
C THR A 148 -23.05 -5.37 9.05
N ASP A 149 -22.51 -4.85 7.95
CA ASP A 149 -22.09 -5.62 6.79
C ASP A 149 -21.11 -6.75 7.19
N SER A 150 -21.26 -7.91 6.54
CA SER A 150 -20.22 -8.94 6.54
C SER A 150 -18.99 -8.47 5.77
N PHE A 151 -17.83 -9.10 5.99
CA PHE A 151 -16.62 -8.72 5.25
C PHE A 151 -16.78 -8.88 3.73
N VAL A 152 -17.54 -9.89 3.29
CA VAL A 152 -17.77 -10.17 1.86
C VAL A 152 -18.65 -9.08 1.23
N GLU A 153 -19.64 -8.56 1.94
CA GLU A 153 -20.47 -7.43 1.48
C GLU A 153 -19.69 -6.11 1.50
N PHE A 154 -18.86 -5.91 2.52
CA PHE A 154 -18.03 -4.73 2.66
C PHE A 154 -16.95 -4.63 1.58
N LEU A 155 -16.27 -5.74 1.25
CA LEU A 155 -15.04 -5.70 0.46
C LEU A 155 -15.19 -5.03 -0.91
N PRO A 156 -16.24 -5.30 -1.72
CA PRO A 156 -16.46 -4.56 -2.97
C PRO A 156 -16.64 -3.06 -2.74
N THR A 157 -17.40 -2.69 -1.70
CA THR A 157 -17.68 -1.27 -1.38
C THR A 157 -16.43 -0.51 -0.99
N PHE A 158 -15.44 -1.15 -0.37
CA PHE A 158 -14.16 -0.51 -0.06
C PHE A 158 -13.44 0.05 -1.30
N PHE A 159 -13.60 -0.61 -2.45
CA PHE A 159 -12.97 -0.20 -3.71
C PHE A 159 -13.87 0.68 -4.59
N THR A 160 -15.18 0.70 -4.36
CA THR A 160 -16.14 1.47 -5.17
C THR A 160 -16.68 2.72 -4.49
N ASP A 161 -16.70 2.74 -3.15
CA ASP A 161 -17.14 3.88 -2.34
C ASP A 161 -15.93 4.55 -1.69
N LEU A 162 -15.58 5.73 -2.20
CA LEU A 162 -14.44 6.50 -1.71
C LEU A 162 -14.54 6.85 -0.22
N SER A 163 -15.74 6.96 0.35
CA SER A 163 -15.91 7.22 1.80
C SER A 163 -15.40 6.07 2.67
N ARG A 164 -15.43 4.85 2.13
CA ARG A 164 -14.91 3.64 2.79
C ARG A 164 -13.43 3.44 2.50
N PHE A 165 -12.86 4.08 1.49
CA PHE A 165 -11.45 3.93 1.16
C PHE A 165 -10.56 4.62 2.19
N THR A 166 -9.46 3.95 2.57
CA THR A 166 -8.40 4.55 3.40
C THR A 166 -7.05 3.95 3.06
N TRP A 167 -6.00 4.77 3.11
CA TRP A 167 -4.60 4.32 3.15
C TRP A 167 -4.09 4.09 4.57
N ALA A 168 -4.93 4.32 5.60
CA ALA A 168 -4.63 4.17 7.02
C ALA A 168 -3.20 4.66 7.37
N HIS A 169 -2.37 3.82 7.99
CA HIS A 169 -0.99 4.14 8.39
C HIS A 169 -0.01 4.36 7.23
N LEU A 170 -0.39 4.04 5.99
CA LEU A 170 0.43 4.26 4.80
C LEU A 170 0.42 5.70 4.31
N TRP A 171 -0.32 6.60 4.98
CA TRP A 171 -0.32 8.04 4.69
C TRP A 171 1.10 8.61 4.52
N PHE A 172 2.06 8.17 5.35
CA PHE A 172 3.44 8.64 5.27
C PHE A 172 4.07 8.36 3.89
N VAL A 173 3.79 7.20 3.29
CA VAL A 173 4.26 6.85 1.94
C VAL A 173 3.61 7.74 0.88
N VAL A 174 2.33 8.07 1.03
CA VAL A 174 1.61 8.97 0.12
C VAL A 174 2.22 10.37 0.17
N TYR A 175 2.46 10.91 1.37
CA TYR A 175 3.14 12.19 1.55
C TYR A 175 4.54 12.18 0.93
N LEU A 176 5.33 11.11 1.18
CA LEU A 176 6.66 11.00 0.59
C LEU A 176 6.64 10.95 -0.93
N LEU A 177 5.67 10.27 -1.54
CA LEU A 177 5.50 10.23 -2.99
C LEU A 177 5.21 11.63 -3.52
N THR A 178 4.22 12.32 -2.95
CA THR A 178 3.83 13.67 -3.31
C THR A 178 5.00 14.65 -3.18
N PHE A 179 5.67 14.64 -2.02
CA PHE A 179 6.81 15.51 -1.76
C PHE A 179 8.02 15.21 -2.65
N THR A 180 8.26 13.94 -2.99
CA THR A 180 9.34 13.54 -3.90
C THR A 180 9.17 14.21 -5.26
N LEU A 181 7.95 14.22 -5.80
CA LEU A 181 7.66 14.82 -7.10
C LEU A 181 7.65 16.36 -7.01
N LEU A 182 6.97 16.91 -5.99
CA LEU A 182 6.81 18.33 -5.80
C LEU A 182 8.15 19.06 -5.57
N TYR A 183 9.01 18.52 -4.70
CA TYR A 183 10.26 19.16 -4.33
C TYR A 183 11.45 18.77 -5.21
N LEU A 184 11.27 17.91 -6.21
CA LEU A 184 12.36 17.53 -7.11
C LEU A 184 13.05 18.74 -7.78
N PRO A 185 12.33 19.75 -8.32
CA PRO A 185 12.99 20.91 -8.92
C PRO A 185 13.83 21.69 -7.89
N LEU A 186 13.31 21.86 -6.67
CA LEU A 186 14.03 22.51 -5.58
C LEU A 186 15.29 21.72 -5.19
N PHE A 187 15.16 20.40 -4.99
CA PHE A 187 16.27 19.52 -4.64
C PHE A 187 17.36 19.51 -5.69
N ARG A 188 17.00 19.53 -6.98
CA ARG A 188 17.98 19.68 -8.07
C ARG A 188 18.70 21.04 -8.02
N ARG A 189 17.96 22.14 -7.81
CA ARG A 189 18.57 23.47 -7.68
C ARG A 189 19.56 23.53 -6.50
N VAL A 190 19.18 22.99 -5.34
CA VAL A 190 20.03 22.95 -4.14
C VAL A 190 21.24 22.03 -4.34
N LEU A 191 21.08 20.91 -5.03
CA LEU A 191 22.18 20.00 -5.34
C LEU A 191 23.28 20.70 -6.17
N HIS A 192 22.88 21.51 -7.16
CA HIS A 192 23.80 22.25 -8.03
C HIS A 192 24.22 23.63 -7.51
N ALA A 193 23.63 24.10 -6.41
CA ALA A 193 23.99 25.38 -5.81
C ALA A 193 25.45 25.35 -5.31
N ARG A 194 26.20 26.44 -5.60
CA ARG A 194 27.52 26.68 -5.01
C ARG A 194 27.38 26.76 -3.49
N GLY A 195 28.32 26.14 -2.77
CA GLY A 195 28.22 25.97 -1.32
C GLY A 195 28.14 27.30 -0.58
N ARG A 196 26.95 27.63 -0.06
CA ARG A 196 26.81 28.53 1.10
C ARG A 196 27.04 27.65 2.35
N PHE A 197 27.64 28.20 3.41
CA PHE A 197 28.04 27.48 4.65
C PHE A 197 29.39 26.73 4.64
N ALA A 198 30.35 27.10 3.78
CA ALA A 198 31.70 26.51 3.82
C ALA A 198 32.50 26.90 5.07
N SER A 199 32.22 28.06 5.69
CA SER A 199 32.96 28.64 6.82
C SER A 199 32.36 28.33 8.20
N GLY A 200 31.48 27.33 8.30
CA GLY A 200 30.77 27.01 9.55
C GLY A 200 29.39 27.66 9.65
N VAL A 201 28.60 27.21 10.62
CA VAL A 201 27.21 27.63 10.84
C VAL A 201 27.03 28.00 12.30
N SER A 202 26.47 29.18 12.58
CA SER A 202 26.16 29.59 13.96
C SER A 202 25.00 28.77 14.53
N ALA A 203 24.95 28.64 15.86
CA ALA A 203 23.88 27.91 16.55
C ALA A 203 22.48 28.44 16.23
N TRP A 204 22.34 29.73 15.92
CA TRP A 204 21.06 30.33 15.53
C TRP A 204 20.39 29.61 14.35
N TRP A 205 21.17 29.26 13.32
CA TRP A 205 20.67 28.59 12.12
C TRP A 205 20.18 27.16 12.37
N VAL A 206 20.66 26.52 13.45
CA VAL A 206 20.19 25.19 13.87
C VAL A 206 18.73 25.25 14.35
N TYR A 207 18.33 26.37 14.98
CA TYR A 207 16.98 26.55 15.52
C TYR A 207 16.05 27.36 14.61
N ALA A 208 16.57 27.93 13.51
CA ALA A 208 15.77 28.72 12.56
C ALA A 208 14.48 28.03 12.08
N PRO A 209 14.44 26.69 11.85
CA PRO A 209 13.20 26.02 11.45
C PRO A 209 12.07 26.04 12.49
N ILE A 210 12.35 26.33 13.76
CA ILE A 210 11.30 26.47 14.79
C ILE A 210 10.30 27.56 14.41
N LEU A 211 10.74 28.67 13.82
CA LEU A 211 9.87 29.79 13.47
C LEU A 211 8.77 29.41 12.47
N PRO A 212 9.08 28.90 11.26
CA PRO A 212 8.03 28.45 10.35
C PRO A 212 7.21 27.29 10.91
N LEU A 213 7.82 26.36 11.66
CA LEU A 213 7.08 25.27 12.30
C LEU A 213 6.06 25.78 13.33
N ALA A 214 6.42 26.73 14.17
CA ALA A 214 5.53 27.35 15.14
C ALA A 214 4.44 28.17 14.45
N LEU A 215 4.78 28.91 13.39
CA LEU A 215 3.79 29.65 12.60
C LEU A 215 2.75 28.69 12.00
N ILE A 216 3.18 27.58 11.40
CA ILE A 216 2.28 26.55 10.86
C ILE A 216 1.39 25.99 11.97
N GLN A 217 1.96 25.61 13.11
CA GLN A 217 1.19 25.05 14.23
C GLN A 217 0.13 26.03 14.74
N VAL A 218 0.49 27.30 14.94
CA VAL A 218 -0.43 28.29 15.52
C VAL A 218 -1.50 28.74 14.53
N THR A 219 -1.16 28.89 13.24
CA THR A 219 -2.09 29.49 12.26
C THR A 219 -2.92 28.46 11.47
N MET A 220 -2.43 27.23 11.31
CA MET A 220 -3.08 26.23 10.45
C MET A 220 -3.76 25.11 11.24
N ARG A 221 -3.30 24.79 12.45
CA ARG A 221 -3.78 23.60 13.18
C ARG A 221 -5.24 23.68 13.61
N GLU A 222 -5.76 24.89 13.86
CA GLU A 222 -7.18 25.11 14.17
C GLU A 222 -8.08 24.65 13.02
N ARG A 223 -7.71 24.99 11.77
CA ARG A 223 -8.48 24.60 10.58
C ARG A 223 -8.22 23.17 10.14
N TRP A 224 -6.99 22.67 10.31
CA TRP A 224 -6.59 21.32 9.90
C TRP A 224 -5.98 20.57 11.10
N PRO A 225 -6.83 19.93 11.92
CA PRO A 225 -6.40 19.32 13.19
C PRO A 225 -5.50 18.08 13.00
N GLY A 226 -5.48 17.48 11.81
CA GLY A 226 -4.44 16.54 11.38
C GLY A 226 -4.82 15.06 11.46
N LEU A 227 -5.64 14.61 10.50
CA LEU A 227 -5.97 13.19 10.28
C LEU A 227 -5.03 12.49 9.28
N GLN A 228 -3.97 13.17 8.82
CA GLN A 228 -2.98 12.64 7.87
C GLN A 228 -3.61 12.11 6.57
N ASN A 229 -4.58 12.85 6.02
CA ASN A 229 -5.34 12.43 4.84
C ASN A 229 -4.90 13.10 3.53
N LEU A 230 -3.82 13.91 3.53
CA LEU A 230 -3.21 14.63 2.40
C LEU A 230 -4.11 15.69 1.69
N ILE A 231 -5.39 15.39 1.46
CA ILE A 231 -6.33 16.18 0.66
C ILE A 231 -6.78 17.43 1.43
N ASP A 232 -7.19 17.26 2.68
CA ASP A 232 -7.64 18.33 3.57
C ASP A 232 -6.72 18.42 4.80
N ASP A 233 -5.40 18.41 4.55
CA ASP A 233 -4.40 18.37 5.61
C ASP A 233 -3.19 19.25 5.34
N TRP A 234 -3.46 20.53 5.07
CA TRP A 234 -2.46 21.54 4.73
C TRP A 234 -1.51 21.85 5.89
N ALA A 235 -1.97 21.72 7.15
CA ALA A 235 -1.11 21.91 8.31
C ALA A 235 -0.01 20.83 8.36
N ASN A 236 -0.36 19.54 8.26
CA ASN A 236 0.65 18.49 8.21
C ASN A 236 1.47 18.55 6.93
N PHE A 237 0.87 18.91 5.80
CA PHE A 237 1.58 19.11 4.54
C PHE A 237 2.74 20.11 4.71
N ALA A 238 2.45 21.32 5.18
CA ALA A 238 3.47 22.36 5.39
C ALA A 238 4.48 21.97 6.49
N TYR A 239 3.99 21.39 7.58
CA TYR A 239 4.81 20.99 8.72
C TYR A 239 5.85 19.94 8.30
N TYR A 240 5.42 18.84 7.66
CA TYR A 240 6.31 17.77 7.23
C TYR A 240 7.20 18.16 6.03
N SER A 241 6.75 19.07 5.18
CA SER A 241 7.57 19.66 4.12
C SER A 241 8.80 20.36 4.69
N THR A 242 8.62 21.09 5.80
CA THR A 242 9.72 21.80 6.49
C THR A 242 10.78 20.80 6.99
N TYR A 243 10.37 19.69 7.62
CA TYR A 243 11.30 18.65 8.06
C TYR A 243 12.02 17.95 6.90
N LEU A 244 11.29 17.62 5.83
CA LEU A 244 11.86 16.98 4.65
C LEU A 244 12.93 17.86 3.99
N ILE A 245 12.62 19.14 3.78
CA ILE A 245 13.56 20.11 3.20
C ILE A 245 14.77 20.27 4.12
N ALA A 246 14.55 20.41 5.43
CA ALA A 246 15.65 20.54 6.37
C ALA A 246 16.56 19.30 6.40
N GLY A 247 16.00 18.10 6.30
CA GLY A 247 16.76 16.86 6.16
C GLY A 247 17.63 16.82 4.90
N PHE A 248 17.10 17.29 3.76
CA PHE A 248 17.86 17.41 2.52
C PHE A 248 19.01 18.41 2.66
N LEU A 249 18.78 19.56 3.30
CA LEU A 249 19.80 20.58 3.55
C LEU A 249 20.90 20.07 4.51
N LEU A 250 20.52 19.36 5.57
CA LEU A 250 21.46 18.75 6.52
C LEU A 250 22.40 17.77 5.83
N ALA A 251 21.88 16.94 4.92
CA ALA A 251 22.69 16.01 4.15
C ALA A 251 23.61 16.72 3.14
N ARG A 252 23.13 17.83 2.56
CA ARG A 252 23.89 18.64 1.59
C ARG A 252 25.03 19.44 2.22
N PHE A 253 24.86 19.94 3.44
CA PHE A 253 25.77 20.88 4.09
C PHE A 253 26.35 20.30 5.40
N PRO A 254 27.57 19.70 5.35
CA PRO A 254 28.19 19.07 6.53
C PRO A 254 28.40 20.02 7.72
N ALA A 255 28.59 21.31 7.47
CA ALA A 255 28.71 22.32 8.53
C ALA A 255 27.43 22.47 9.37
N LEU A 256 26.26 22.34 8.74
CA LEU A 256 24.98 22.37 9.46
C LEU A 256 24.83 21.11 10.33
N GLU A 257 25.20 19.94 9.80
CA GLU A 257 25.17 18.70 10.54
C GLU A 257 26.14 18.69 11.73
N ALA A 258 27.33 19.28 11.57
CA ALA A 258 28.29 19.47 12.65
C ALA A 258 27.74 20.39 13.76
N ALA A 259 27.06 21.48 13.37
CA ALA A 259 26.40 22.38 14.32
C ALA A 259 25.28 21.68 15.10
N VAL A 260 24.46 20.86 14.43
CA VAL A 260 23.44 20.02 15.10
C VAL A 260 24.08 19.09 16.13
N HIS A 261 25.19 18.44 15.77
CA HIS A 261 25.90 17.57 16.70
C HIS A 261 26.44 18.34 17.91
N ALA A 262 26.96 19.55 17.73
CA ALA A 262 27.42 20.41 18.82
C ALA A 262 26.27 20.80 19.77
N GLU A 263 25.11 21.15 19.20
CA GLU A 263 23.93 21.65 19.93
C GLU A 263 23.06 20.57 20.58
N ARG A 264 23.35 19.27 20.37
CA ARG A 264 22.51 18.14 20.82
C ARG A 264 22.05 18.19 22.29
N LYS A 265 22.90 18.67 23.20
CA LYS A 265 22.58 18.78 24.64
C LYS A 265 21.61 19.93 24.90
N ARG A 266 21.85 21.08 24.27
CA ARG A 266 20.99 22.26 24.39
C ARG A 266 19.63 22.01 23.75
N ALA A 267 19.61 21.38 22.58
CA ALA A 267 18.38 20.94 21.94
C ALA A 267 17.57 20.00 22.85
N LEU A 268 18.20 19.01 23.47
CA LEU A 268 17.52 18.12 24.43
C LEU A 268 16.92 18.91 25.62
N ALA A 269 17.68 19.84 26.21
CA ALA A 269 17.18 20.66 27.31
C ALA A 269 15.99 21.55 26.91
N ILE A 270 16.05 22.20 25.74
CA ILE A 270 14.95 23.01 25.22
C ILE A 270 13.72 22.13 24.92
N GLY A 271 13.91 20.95 24.34
CA GLY A 271 12.83 20.01 24.05
C GLY A 271 12.13 19.52 25.33
N LEU A 272 12.89 19.20 26.38
CA LEU A 272 12.36 18.83 27.69
C LEU A 272 11.61 19.98 28.35
N ALA A 273 12.16 21.20 28.33
CA ALA A 273 11.48 22.38 28.87
C ALA A 273 10.16 22.66 28.13
N ALA A 274 10.16 22.56 26.79
CA ALA A 274 8.94 22.73 26.02
C ALA A 274 7.90 21.63 26.30
N THR A 275 8.34 20.38 26.51
CA THR A 275 7.47 19.27 26.89
C THR A 275 6.84 19.49 28.27
N LEU A 276 7.58 20.07 29.22
CA LEU A 276 7.04 20.42 30.52
C LEU A 276 5.90 21.43 30.39
N VAL A 277 6.04 22.45 29.54
CA VAL A 277 4.94 23.41 29.26
C VAL A 277 3.73 22.68 28.67
N LEU A 278 3.94 21.74 27.74
CA LEU A 278 2.86 20.92 27.19
C LEU A 278 2.18 20.08 28.26
N LEU A 279 2.95 19.46 29.16
CA LEU A 279 2.41 18.64 30.26
C LEU A 279 1.58 19.50 31.22
N LEU A 280 2.06 20.69 31.59
CA LEU A 280 1.29 21.66 32.38
C LEU A 280 0.00 22.07 31.67
N GLY A 281 0.04 22.17 30.34
CA GLY A 281 -1.15 22.38 29.52
C GLY A 281 -2.17 21.23 29.61
N VAL A 282 -1.71 19.99 29.47
CA VAL A 282 -2.56 18.79 29.60
C VAL A 282 -3.13 18.66 31.01
N LEU A 283 -2.40 19.07 32.04
CA LEU A 283 -2.87 19.07 33.44
C LEU A 283 -3.82 20.23 33.77
N GLY A 284 -4.12 21.12 32.82
CA GLY A 284 -5.01 22.26 33.03
C GLY A 284 -4.41 23.41 33.83
N VAL A 285 -3.09 23.38 34.13
CA VAL A 285 -2.37 24.46 34.83
C VAL A 285 -2.19 25.68 33.94
N TYR A 286 -2.14 25.47 32.62
CA TYR A 286 -1.92 26.51 31.62
C TYR A 286 -2.82 26.28 30.39
N ALA A 287 -3.50 27.32 29.89
CA ALA A 287 -4.59 27.13 28.92
C ALA A 287 -4.53 28.02 27.67
N SER A 288 -3.37 28.55 27.26
CA SER A 288 -3.27 29.28 25.99
C SER A 288 -3.04 28.33 24.82
N PRO A 289 -4.00 28.17 23.87
CA PRO A 289 -3.85 27.23 22.75
C PRO A 289 -2.66 27.57 21.85
N GLY A 290 -2.45 28.86 21.56
CA GLY A 290 -1.33 29.31 20.73
C GLY A 290 0.04 28.97 21.33
N VAL A 291 0.17 29.08 22.65
CA VAL A 291 1.42 28.73 23.34
C VAL A 291 1.62 27.21 23.36
N ILE A 292 0.57 26.42 23.62
CA ILE A 292 0.64 24.95 23.52
C ILE A 292 1.11 24.56 22.11
N LEU A 293 0.48 25.08 21.06
CA LEU A 293 0.81 24.79 19.67
C LEU A 293 2.25 25.20 19.32
N ALA A 294 2.70 26.38 19.73
CA ALA A 294 4.09 26.80 19.52
C ALA A 294 5.09 25.87 20.23
N HIS A 295 4.78 25.43 21.45
CA HIS A 295 5.65 24.51 22.20
C HIS A 295 5.70 23.10 21.57
N THR A 296 4.65 22.65 20.86
CA THR A 296 4.75 21.41 20.08
C THR A 296 5.78 21.51 18.95
N ALA A 297 5.88 22.67 18.28
CA ALA A 297 6.90 22.91 17.25
C ALA A 297 8.31 22.94 17.85
N ILE A 298 8.49 23.66 18.96
CA ILE A 298 9.77 23.75 19.67
C ILE A 298 10.23 22.36 20.12
N ALA A 299 9.36 21.62 20.81
CA ALA A 299 9.67 20.29 21.32
C ALA A 299 10.01 19.33 20.18
N GLY A 300 9.17 19.26 19.14
CA GLY A 300 9.38 18.37 18.00
C GLY A 300 10.71 18.61 17.29
N TRP A 301 11.03 19.86 16.95
CA TRP A 301 12.29 20.19 16.28
C TRP A 301 13.49 19.86 17.15
N CYS A 302 13.46 20.27 18.42
CA CYS A 302 14.56 20.07 19.36
C CYS A 302 14.82 18.59 19.67
N PHE A 303 13.78 17.75 19.80
CA PHE A 303 13.98 16.31 19.97
C PHE A 303 14.54 15.65 18.72
N VAL A 304 14.08 16.04 17.52
CA VAL A 304 14.66 15.52 16.27
C VAL A 304 16.16 15.85 16.18
N LEU A 305 16.55 17.09 16.52
CA LEU A 305 17.96 17.49 16.58
C LEU A 305 18.75 16.69 17.63
N ALA A 306 18.18 16.51 18.82
CA ALA A 306 18.80 15.72 19.88
C ALA A 306 19.00 14.26 19.43
N CYS A 307 18.00 13.65 18.81
CA CYS A 307 18.07 12.31 18.25
C CYS A 307 19.19 12.17 17.22
N LEU A 308 19.30 13.11 16.26
CA LEU A 308 20.38 13.10 15.26
C LEU A 308 21.77 13.24 15.90
N GLY A 309 21.91 14.21 16.81
CA GLY A 309 23.19 14.50 17.46
C GLY A 309 23.67 13.36 18.37
N TRP A 310 22.76 12.73 19.13
CA TRP A 310 23.09 11.58 19.97
C TRP A 310 23.29 10.30 19.15
N ALA A 311 22.51 10.07 18.10
CA ALA A 311 22.72 8.95 17.19
C ALA A 311 24.11 8.99 16.58
N ARG A 312 24.58 10.15 16.09
CA ARG A 312 25.93 10.29 15.55
C ARG A 312 27.02 9.95 16.59
N ARG A 313 26.80 10.29 17.86
CA ARG A 313 27.75 9.99 18.94
C ARG A 313 27.74 8.52 19.37
N MET A 314 26.56 7.91 19.46
CA MET A 314 26.35 6.62 20.14
C MET A 314 26.11 5.45 19.20
N LEU A 315 25.63 5.70 17.98
CA LEU A 315 25.12 4.69 17.04
C LEU A 315 26.00 4.59 15.76
N SER A 316 27.21 5.12 15.78
CA SER A 316 28.16 5.03 14.65
C SER A 316 28.92 3.70 14.65
N PHE A 317 28.19 2.58 14.70
CA PHE A 317 28.76 1.23 14.74
C PHE A 317 27.97 0.24 13.87
N ALA A 318 28.68 -0.71 13.27
CA ALA A 318 28.10 -1.79 12.47
C ALA A 318 28.08 -3.11 13.25
N THR A 319 26.95 -3.81 13.21
CA THR A 319 26.80 -5.19 13.73
C THR A 319 26.16 -6.09 12.69
N PRO A 320 26.26 -7.43 12.80
CA PRO A 320 25.51 -8.34 11.95
C PRO A 320 23.99 -8.09 12.03
N ALA A 321 23.49 -7.73 13.20
CA ALA A 321 22.08 -7.39 13.42
C ALA A 321 21.63 -6.18 12.60
N LEU A 322 22.50 -5.18 12.39
CA LEU A 322 22.18 -3.99 11.59
C LEU A 322 21.75 -4.36 10.17
N GLY A 323 22.39 -5.36 9.55
CA GLY A 323 22.02 -5.82 8.21
C GLY A 323 20.59 -6.36 8.15
N TYR A 324 20.23 -7.22 9.11
CA TYR A 324 18.89 -7.78 9.22
C TYR A 324 17.83 -6.71 9.52
N LEU A 325 18.08 -5.85 10.51
CA LEU A 325 17.14 -4.83 10.97
C LEU A 325 16.93 -3.73 9.91
N LYS A 326 17.98 -3.40 9.16
CA LYS A 326 17.87 -2.47 8.04
C LYS A 326 17.01 -3.04 6.91
N GLU A 327 17.17 -4.32 6.61
CA GLU A 327 16.36 -5.01 5.61
C GLU A 327 14.89 -5.10 6.04
N SER A 328 14.62 -5.36 7.33
CA SER A 328 13.27 -5.57 7.87
C SER A 328 12.50 -4.28 8.13
N ALA A 329 13.16 -3.14 8.36
CA ALA A 329 12.50 -1.91 8.81
C ALA A 329 11.31 -1.52 7.91
N PHE A 330 11.48 -1.47 6.59
CA PHE A 330 10.39 -1.04 5.71
C PHE A 330 9.22 -2.04 5.64
N PRO A 331 9.44 -3.37 5.50
CA PRO A 331 8.37 -4.35 5.69
C PRO A 331 7.66 -4.28 7.05
N VAL A 332 8.40 -4.09 8.15
CA VAL A 332 7.83 -3.89 9.49
C VAL A 332 6.90 -2.68 9.49
N TYR A 333 7.33 -1.55 8.92
CA TYR A 333 6.48 -0.38 8.72
C TYR A 333 5.21 -0.69 7.89
N VAL A 334 5.30 -1.46 6.81
CA VAL A 334 4.13 -1.79 5.99
C VAL A 334 3.14 -2.66 6.76
N LEU A 335 3.63 -3.65 7.52
CA LEU A 335 2.80 -4.71 8.11
C LEU A 335 2.24 -4.36 9.51
N HIS A 336 2.96 -3.58 10.31
CA HIS A 336 2.70 -3.46 11.76
C HIS A 336 1.25 -3.10 12.12
N GLN A 337 0.63 -2.13 11.43
CA GLN A 337 -0.70 -1.65 11.81
C GLN A 337 -1.76 -2.76 11.66
N SER A 338 -1.70 -3.55 10.58
CA SER A 338 -2.62 -4.68 10.40
C SER A 338 -2.41 -5.74 11.50
N ALA A 339 -1.16 -5.99 11.87
CA ALA A 339 -0.79 -6.90 12.96
C ALA A 339 -1.16 -6.38 14.36
N ILE A 340 -1.49 -5.09 14.50
CA ILE A 340 -2.00 -4.49 15.74
C ILE A 340 -3.53 -4.45 15.72
N VAL A 341 -4.13 -3.92 14.67
CA VAL A 341 -5.58 -3.68 14.58
C VAL A 341 -6.36 -4.99 14.55
N VAL A 342 -5.91 -5.97 13.75
CA VAL A 342 -6.64 -7.24 13.60
C VAL A 342 -6.66 -8.03 14.92
N PRO A 343 -5.53 -8.34 15.56
CA PRO A 343 -5.56 -8.98 16.88
C PRO A 343 -6.15 -8.07 17.96
N GLY A 344 -5.90 -6.77 17.88
CA GLY A 344 -6.39 -5.77 18.81
C GLY A 344 -7.91 -5.78 18.93
N TYR A 345 -8.62 -5.83 17.80
CA TYR A 345 -10.09 -5.90 17.77
C TYR A 345 -10.66 -7.04 18.62
N PHE A 346 -10.06 -8.23 18.56
CA PHE A 346 -10.51 -9.38 19.34
C PHE A 346 -10.02 -9.33 20.78
N LEU A 347 -8.76 -8.93 20.98
CA LEU A 347 -8.10 -8.94 22.29
C LEU A 347 -8.73 -7.98 23.28
N ILE A 348 -9.18 -6.79 22.84
CA ILE A 348 -9.84 -5.81 23.72
C ILE A 348 -11.16 -6.30 24.31
N GLN A 349 -11.80 -7.31 23.68
CA GLN A 349 -13.07 -7.89 24.14
C GLN A 349 -12.88 -8.94 25.24
N LEU A 350 -11.64 -9.40 25.47
CA LEU A 350 -11.36 -10.38 26.50
C LEU A 350 -11.54 -9.78 27.91
N PRO A 351 -11.96 -10.57 28.91
CA PRO A 351 -12.12 -10.12 30.30
C PRO A 351 -10.76 -10.07 31.02
N LEU A 352 -9.81 -9.32 30.47
CA LEU A 352 -8.45 -9.15 30.98
C LEU A 352 -8.21 -7.68 31.39
N GLY A 353 -7.32 -7.47 32.36
CA GLY A 353 -6.90 -6.13 32.76
C GLY A 353 -6.14 -5.37 31.65
N LEU A 354 -6.23 -4.05 31.67
CA LEU A 354 -5.64 -3.13 30.67
C LEU A 354 -4.16 -3.43 30.38
N TRP A 355 -3.34 -3.58 31.42
CA TRP A 355 -1.90 -3.82 31.26
C TRP A 355 -1.58 -5.19 30.66
N THR A 356 -2.34 -6.22 31.05
CA THR A 356 -2.23 -7.56 30.45
C THR A 356 -2.60 -7.53 28.98
N LYS A 357 -3.70 -6.83 28.63
CA LYS A 357 -4.11 -6.65 27.24
C LYS A 357 -3.03 -5.92 26.42
N PHE A 358 -2.47 -4.84 26.97
CA PHE A 358 -1.42 -4.07 26.30
C PHE A 358 -0.15 -4.90 26.04
N ILE A 359 0.36 -5.60 27.06
CA ILE A 359 1.57 -6.43 26.93
C ILE A 359 1.33 -7.55 25.92
N LEU A 360 0.17 -8.21 26.00
CA LEU A 360 -0.18 -9.28 25.07
C LEU A 360 -0.30 -8.76 23.64
N LEU A 361 -0.97 -7.63 23.42
CA LEU A 361 -1.10 -7.03 22.10
C LEU A 361 0.26 -6.61 21.53
N LEU A 362 1.13 -6.01 22.33
CA LEU A 362 2.48 -5.64 21.91
C LEU A 362 3.30 -6.87 21.51
N ALA A 363 3.24 -7.93 22.32
CA ALA A 363 3.96 -9.18 22.05
C ALA A 363 3.44 -9.89 20.79
N VAL A 364 2.12 -10.06 20.69
CA VAL A 364 1.47 -10.73 19.55
C VAL A 364 1.68 -9.95 18.27
N SER A 365 1.46 -8.63 18.26
CA SER A 365 1.65 -7.81 17.06
C SER A 365 3.11 -7.76 16.60
N SER A 366 4.06 -7.69 17.53
CA SER A 366 5.50 -7.74 17.22
C SER A 366 5.89 -9.10 16.64
N ALA A 367 5.46 -10.19 17.28
CA ALA A 367 5.72 -11.55 16.82
C ALA A 367 5.10 -11.80 15.44
N LEU A 368 3.85 -11.42 15.23
CA LEU A 368 3.14 -11.58 13.96
C LEU A 368 3.81 -10.76 12.85
N THR A 369 4.15 -9.50 13.11
CA THR A 369 4.84 -8.65 12.13
C THR A 369 6.17 -9.27 11.70
N LEU A 370 6.97 -9.75 12.67
CA LEU A 370 8.26 -10.37 12.39
C LEU A 370 8.13 -11.75 11.76
N ALA A 371 7.12 -12.55 12.13
CA ALA A 371 6.85 -13.85 11.54
C ALA A 371 6.43 -13.72 10.07
N VAL A 372 5.50 -12.82 9.75
CA VAL A 372 5.10 -12.52 8.37
C VAL A 372 6.31 -12.01 7.58
N TYR A 373 7.10 -11.11 8.15
CA TYR A 373 8.34 -10.68 7.51
C TYR A 373 9.30 -11.85 7.26
N HIS A 374 9.59 -12.67 8.27
CA HIS A 374 10.63 -13.69 8.19
C HIS A 374 10.24 -14.88 7.32
N LEU A 375 8.97 -15.31 7.39
CA LEU A 375 8.47 -16.53 6.77
C LEU A 375 7.85 -16.27 5.38
N LEU A 376 7.29 -15.08 5.14
CA LEU A 376 6.61 -14.76 3.89
C LEU A 376 7.35 -13.68 3.09
N VAL A 377 7.63 -12.52 3.68
CA VAL A 377 8.22 -11.40 2.92
C VAL A 377 9.67 -11.68 2.55
N ARG A 378 10.50 -12.10 3.50
CA ARG A 378 11.95 -12.24 3.32
C ARG A 378 12.36 -13.32 2.31
N PRO A 379 11.73 -14.52 2.25
CA PRO A 379 12.14 -15.59 1.32
C PRO A 379 11.55 -15.45 -0.09
N PHE A 380 10.34 -14.92 -0.26
CA PHE A 380 9.63 -14.95 -1.55
C PHE A 380 9.80 -13.65 -2.36
N ALA A 381 10.26 -13.75 -3.61
CA ALA A 381 10.56 -12.59 -4.45
C ALA A 381 9.35 -11.66 -4.68
N VAL A 382 8.16 -12.22 -4.88
CA VAL A 382 6.92 -11.43 -5.05
C VAL A 382 6.59 -10.65 -3.79
N ALA A 383 6.62 -11.30 -2.62
CA ALA A 383 6.34 -10.64 -1.34
C ALA A 383 7.37 -9.53 -1.03
N ARG A 384 8.65 -9.75 -1.35
CA ARG A 384 9.70 -8.72 -1.30
C ARG A 384 9.34 -7.52 -2.16
N PHE A 385 8.96 -7.77 -3.41
CA PHE A 385 8.60 -6.72 -4.36
C PHE A 385 7.37 -5.92 -3.89
N LEU A 386 6.32 -6.61 -3.42
CA LEU A 386 5.12 -5.98 -2.86
C LEU A 386 5.45 -5.14 -1.62
N CYS A 387 6.42 -5.55 -0.80
CA CYS A 387 6.93 -4.74 0.31
C CYS A 387 8.04 -3.77 -0.09
N GLY A 388 8.25 -3.46 -1.38
CA GLY A 388 9.17 -2.42 -1.85
C GLY A 388 10.65 -2.75 -1.61
N MET A 389 10.95 -4.03 -1.40
CA MET A 389 12.30 -4.55 -1.24
C MET A 389 12.87 -4.97 -2.58
N LYS A 390 14.20 -4.89 -2.69
CA LYS A 390 14.91 -5.49 -3.84
C LYS A 390 14.74 -7.00 -3.82
N ALA A 391 14.48 -7.60 -4.99
CA ALA A 391 14.59 -9.04 -5.17
C ALA A 391 15.98 -9.49 -4.70
N LYS A 392 16.06 -10.59 -3.94
CA LYS A 392 17.34 -11.27 -3.78
C LYS A 392 17.70 -11.77 -5.16
N ALA A 393 18.86 -11.37 -5.68
CA ALA A 393 19.40 -11.97 -6.88
C ALA A 393 19.58 -13.46 -6.59
N CYS A 394 18.60 -14.27 -6.96
CA CYS A 394 18.83 -15.68 -7.15
C CYS A 394 19.64 -15.74 -8.45
N PRO A 395 20.92 -16.15 -8.44
CA PRO A 395 21.58 -16.46 -9.69
C PRO A 395 20.77 -17.59 -10.34
N LEU A 396 19.97 -17.24 -11.35
CA LEU A 396 19.33 -18.23 -12.20
C LEU A 396 20.44 -19.14 -12.73
N ARG A 397 20.31 -20.46 -12.52
CA ARG A 397 21.20 -21.43 -13.18
C ARG A 397 21.21 -21.09 -14.68
N PRO A 398 22.37 -21.00 -15.34
CA PRO A 398 22.51 -20.43 -16.69
C PRO A 398 21.67 -21.13 -17.78
N ARG A 399 21.17 -22.34 -17.52
CA ARG A 399 20.27 -23.07 -18.44
C ARG A 399 18.84 -22.51 -18.54
N LEU A 400 18.38 -21.72 -17.57
CA LEU A 400 17.05 -21.07 -17.62
C LEU A 400 17.12 -19.60 -18.09
N ALA A 401 18.29 -18.98 -18.06
CA ALA A 401 18.47 -17.57 -18.43
C ALA A 401 18.27 -17.31 -19.93
N ALA A 402 18.53 -18.30 -20.80
CA ALA A 402 18.38 -18.16 -22.25
C ALA A 402 16.90 -18.16 -22.72
N GLY A 403 15.98 -18.73 -21.96
CA GLY A 403 14.55 -18.78 -22.32
C GLY A 403 13.72 -17.59 -21.83
N LEU A 404 14.22 -16.86 -20.81
CA LEU A 404 13.48 -15.78 -20.15
C LEU A 404 13.78 -14.39 -20.74
N THR A 405 14.93 -14.20 -21.39
CA THR A 405 15.29 -12.93 -22.04
C THR A 405 14.46 -12.64 -23.28
N THR A 406 14.08 -13.67 -24.06
CA THR A 406 13.19 -13.52 -25.23
C THR A 406 11.74 -13.22 -24.81
N ALA A 407 11.21 -13.88 -23.79
CA ALA A 407 9.82 -13.66 -23.33
C ALA A 407 9.62 -12.28 -22.66
N ALA A 408 10.59 -11.82 -21.86
CA ALA A 408 10.51 -10.53 -21.17
C ALA A 408 10.63 -9.32 -22.12
N LEU A 409 11.40 -9.44 -23.21
CA LEU A 409 11.49 -8.39 -24.24
C LEU A 409 10.18 -8.24 -25.03
N THR A 410 9.45 -9.33 -25.28
CA THR A 410 8.11 -9.27 -25.89
C THR A 410 7.06 -8.62 -24.99
N LEU A 411 7.10 -8.86 -23.67
CA LEU A 411 6.13 -8.27 -22.73
C LEU A 411 6.35 -6.76 -22.49
N ILE A 412 7.60 -6.29 -22.53
CA ILE A 412 7.92 -4.86 -22.42
C ILE A 412 7.57 -4.10 -23.71
N ALA A 413 7.68 -4.73 -24.88
CA ALA A 413 7.25 -4.15 -26.15
C ALA A 413 5.72 -4.02 -26.27
N VAL A 414 4.95 -4.95 -25.68
CA VAL A 414 3.48 -4.89 -25.65
C VAL A 414 2.96 -3.88 -24.63
N ALA A 415 3.68 -3.64 -23.52
CA ALA A 415 3.31 -2.62 -22.54
C ALA A 415 3.59 -1.18 -23.00
N ALA A 416 4.48 -0.97 -23.99
CA ALA A 416 4.88 0.37 -24.45
C ALA A 416 3.97 0.99 -25.52
N THR A 417 2.96 0.27 -26.02
CA THR A 417 1.98 0.77 -27.00
C THR A 417 0.57 0.93 -26.42
N GLY A 418 0.37 0.63 -25.14
CA GLY A 418 -0.94 0.64 -24.48
C GLY A 418 -1.30 1.96 -23.80
N VAL A 419 -1.29 3.09 -24.52
CA VAL A 419 -2.07 4.28 -24.10
C VAL A 419 -2.84 4.82 -25.31
N ALA A 420 -4.17 4.76 -25.15
CA ALA A 420 -5.20 5.53 -25.83
C ALA A 420 -5.39 5.36 -27.35
N ALA A 421 -6.42 4.60 -27.70
CA ALA A 421 -7.51 5.15 -28.51
C ALA A 421 -8.78 4.31 -28.29
N SER A 422 -9.75 4.86 -27.55
CA SER A 422 -11.15 4.57 -27.83
C SER A 422 -11.42 5.09 -29.25
N SER A 423 -11.28 4.22 -30.23
CA SER A 423 -11.83 4.43 -31.56
C SER A 423 -13.04 3.51 -31.69
N ARG A 424 -14.22 4.13 -31.78
CA ARG A 424 -15.42 3.47 -32.27
C ARG A 424 -15.18 3.28 -33.77
N ALA A 425 -14.84 2.07 -34.19
CA ALA A 425 -14.80 1.73 -35.60
C ALA A 425 -16.26 1.55 -36.11
N PRO A 426 -16.58 1.98 -37.34
CA PRO A 426 -17.89 1.77 -37.95
C PRO A 426 -18.08 0.28 -38.28
N GLY A 427 -19.35 -0.13 -38.41
CA GLY A 427 -19.78 -1.52 -38.48
C GLY A 427 -19.01 -2.38 -39.49
N GLU A 428 -18.29 -3.36 -38.96
CA GLU A 428 -17.96 -4.60 -39.67
C GLU A 428 -19.00 -5.66 -39.27
N ASP A 429 -19.41 -6.49 -40.22
CA ASP A 429 -20.37 -7.57 -40.03
C ASP A 429 -19.99 -8.43 -38.81
N ALA A 430 -20.90 -8.51 -37.84
CA ALA A 430 -20.73 -9.35 -36.67
C ALA A 430 -20.57 -10.83 -37.10
N ALA A 431 -19.57 -11.52 -36.54
CA ALA A 431 -19.43 -12.95 -36.75
C ALA A 431 -20.69 -13.70 -36.32
N ASP A 432 -21.18 -14.59 -37.19
CA ASP A 432 -22.11 -15.65 -36.78
C ASP A 432 -21.39 -16.53 -35.73
N PRO A 433 -21.90 -16.59 -34.48
CA PRO A 433 -21.26 -17.38 -33.43
C PRO A 433 -21.29 -18.89 -33.72
N ILE A 434 -22.15 -19.36 -34.63
CA ILE A 434 -22.23 -20.77 -35.02
C ILE A 434 -20.98 -21.15 -35.83
N GLY A 435 -20.43 -22.33 -35.52
CA GLY A 435 -19.26 -22.89 -36.20
C GLY A 435 -18.17 -23.38 -35.24
N ARG A 436 -16.99 -23.68 -35.80
CA ARG A 436 -15.85 -24.22 -35.04
C ARG A 436 -14.86 -23.13 -34.66
N TRP A 437 -14.44 -23.15 -33.40
CA TRP A 437 -13.61 -22.11 -32.81
C TRP A 437 -12.45 -22.71 -32.02
N TYR A 438 -11.26 -22.16 -32.18
CA TYR A 438 -10.13 -22.41 -31.30
C TYR A 438 -10.34 -21.65 -29.98
N ALA A 439 -10.42 -22.40 -28.87
CA ALA A 439 -10.43 -21.83 -27.53
C ALA A 439 -9.06 -21.21 -27.17
N GLU A 440 -9.00 -20.38 -26.12
CA GLU A 440 -7.80 -19.62 -25.73
C GLU A 440 -6.52 -20.47 -25.73
N GLY A 441 -5.48 -19.98 -26.41
CA GLY A 441 -4.19 -20.69 -26.54
C GLY A 441 -4.20 -21.84 -27.56
N GLY A 442 -5.31 -22.08 -28.26
CA GLY A 442 -5.42 -23.14 -29.28
C GLY A 442 -5.31 -24.56 -28.70
N ALA A 443 -5.69 -24.72 -27.42
CA ALA A 443 -5.64 -25.98 -26.70
C ALA A 443 -6.81 -26.92 -27.06
N ALA A 444 -7.94 -26.36 -27.50
CA ALA A 444 -9.14 -27.09 -27.89
C ALA A 444 -9.84 -26.42 -29.08
N GLN A 445 -10.57 -27.19 -29.87
CA GLN A 445 -11.59 -26.67 -30.79
C GLN A 445 -12.97 -26.98 -30.22
N VAL A 446 -13.84 -25.98 -30.25
CA VAL A 446 -15.20 -26.03 -29.74
C VAL A 446 -16.15 -25.71 -30.89
N GLU A 447 -17.10 -26.60 -31.13
CA GLU A 447 -18.17 -26.41 -32.11
C GLU A 447 -19.38 -25.81 -31.40
N ILE A 448 -19.75 -24.60 -31.82
CA ILE A 448 -20.91 -23.86 -31.33
C ILE A 448 -22.08 -24.08 -32.29
N THR A 449 -23.24 -24.43 -31.75
CA THR A 449 -24.48 -24.75 -32.50
C THR A 449 -25.70 -24.15 -31.80
N ASP A 450 -26.80 -24.03 -32.54
CA ASP A 450 -28.10 -23.71 -31.96
C ASP A 450 -28.73 -24.95 -31.31
N CYS A 451 -29.08 -24.82 -30.04
CA CYS A 451 -29.80 -25.79 -29.22
C CYS A 451 -31.15 -25.22 -28.81
N ALA A 452 -32.15 -25.32 -29.69
CA ALA A 452 -33.52 -24.89 -29.41
C ALA A 452 -33.61 -23.40 -29.01
N GLY A 453 -32.93 -22.53 -29.76
CA GLY A 453 -32.96 -21.07 -29.59
C GLY A 453 -31.97 -20.52 -28.57
N ALA A 454 -31.08 -21.36 -28.02
CA ALA A 454 -29.91 -20.96 -27.24
C ALA A 454 -28.64 -21.57 -27.83
N LEU A 455 -27.50 -20.91 -27.70
CA LEU A 455 -26.22 -21.46 -28.16
C LEU A 455 -25.67 -22.47 -27.15
N CYS A 456 -25.24 -23.62 -27.66
CA CYS A 456 -24.38 -24.56 -26.94
C CYS A 456 -23.02 -24.70 -27.64
N GLY A 457 -22.03 -25.18 -26.90
CA GLY A 457 -20.69 -25.44 -27.43
C GLY A 457 -20.13 -26.76 -26.93
N ARG A 458 -19.66 -27.59 -27.86
CA ARG A 458 -19.09 -28.91 -27.59
C ARG A 458 -17.62 -28.98 -28.00
N VAL A 459 -16.77 -29.57 -27.16
CA VAL A 459 -15.36 -29.81 -27.50
C VAL A 459 -15.29 -30.90 -28.59
N VAL A 460 -14.76 -30.57 -29.76
CA VAL A 460 -14.63 -31.52 -30.89
C VAL A 460 -13.20 -31.97 -31.14
N TRP A 461 -12.22 -31.24 -30.61
CA TRP A 461 -10.80 -31.57 -30.75
C TRP A 461 -9.98 -30.99 -29.60
N LEU A 462 -8.88 -31.65 -29.25
CA LEU A 462 -7.88 -31.19 -28.28
C LEU A 462 -6.48 -31.31 -28.87
N ARG A 463 -5.62 -30.33 -28.57
CA ARG A 463 -4.19 -30.37 -28.95
C ARG A 463 -3.45 -31.53 -28.28
N SER A 464 -3.80 -31.80 -27.03
CA SER A 464 -3.25 -32.89 -26.23
C SER A 464 -4.42 -33.78 -25.76
N PRO A 465 -4.85 -34.75 -26.57
CA PRO A 465 -6.01 -35.59 -26.25
C PRO A 465 -5.72 -36.68 -25.21
N LEU A 466 -4.44 -36.84 -24.81
CA LEU A 466 -3.98 -37.83 -23.85
C LEU A 466 -3.48 -37.17 -22.56
N ASP A 467 -3.62 -37.87 -21.44
CA ASP A 467 -3.05 -37.50 -20.14
C ASP A 467 -1.57 -37.92 -19.99
N GLU A 468 -0.99 -37.68 -18.82
CA GLU A 468 0.41 -37.97 -18.50
C GLU A 468 0.76 -39.47 -18.59
N ASN A 469 -0.25 -40.36 -18.54
CA ASN A 469 -0.09 -41.81 -18.64
C ASN A 469 -0.38 -42.32 -20.07
N GLY A 470 -0.67 -41.44 -21.02
CA GLY A 470 -1.04 -41.81 -22.39
C GLY A 470 -2.48 -42.28 -22.55
N CYS A 471 -3.33 -42.10 -21.53
CA CYS A 471 -4.76 -42.43 -21.58
C CYS A 471 -5.57 -41.24 -22.12
N GLU A 472 -6.75 -41.50 -22.71
CA GLU A 472 -7.66 -40.43 -23.14
C GLU A 472 -7.98 -39.45 -22.00
N LEU A 473 -7.90 -38.14 -22.27
CA LEU A 473 -8.17 -37.11 -21.28
C LEU A 473 -9.64 -37.15 -20.84
N ARG A 474 -9.86 -37.38 -19.54
CA ARG A 474 -11.18 -37.49 -18.90
C ARG A 474 -11.48 -36.31 -17.97
N ASP A 475 -12.76 -36.12 -17.69
CA ASP A 475 -13.32 -35.05 -16.83
C ASP A 475 -13.04 -35.23 -15.33
N ARG A 476 -11.79 -35.56 -14.97
CA ARG A 476 -11.37 -36.03 -13.64
C ARG A 476 -11.68 -35.08 -12.48
N TYR A 477 -11.87 -33.79 -12.75
CA TYR A 477 -12.14 -32.77 -11.74
C TYR A 477 -13.63 -32.46 -11.57
N ASN A 478 -14.52 -33.17 -12.26
CA ASN A 478 -15.95 -32.96 -12.13
C ASN A 478 -16.41 -33.11 -10.66
N PRO A 479 -17.16 -32.15 -10.09
CA PRO A 479 -17.69 -32.28 -8.73
C PRO A 479 -18.53 -33.56 -8.56
N ASP A 480 -19.28 -33.94 -9.58
CA ASP A 480 -20.08 -35.17 -9.60
C ASP A 480 -19.21 -36.38 -9.96
N GLN A 481 -18.99 -37.26 -8.97
CA GLN A 481 -18.14 -38.44 -9.15
C GLN A 481 -18.49 -39.30 -10.38
N PRO A 482 -19.78 -39.59 -10.70
CA PRO A 482 -20.11 -40.40 -11.87
C PRO A 482 -19.69 -39.77 -13.20
N LEU A 483 -19.58 -38.44 -13.27
CA LEU A 483 -19.22 -37.72 -14.48
C LEU A 483 -17.70 -37.71 -14.73
N ARG A 484 -16.87 -38.05 -13.73
CA ARG A 484 -15.40 -37.96 -13.84
C ARG A 484 -14.77 -38.88 -14.88
N HIS A 485 -15.50 -39.90 -15.30
CA HIS A 485 -15.00 -40.93 -16.21
C HIS A 485 -15.27 -40.61 -17.67
N ARG A 486 -16.07 -39.59 -18.00
CA ARG A 486 -16.37 -39.26 -19.39
C ARG A 486 -15.19 -38.59 -20.10
N PRO A 487 -14.98 -38.82 -21.40
CA PRO A 487 -13.93 -38.16 -22.16
C PRO A 487 -14.18 -36.65 -22.26
N VAL A 488 -13.11 -35.85 -22.37
CA VAL A 488 -13.21 -34.40 -22.56
C VAL A 488 -13.65 -34.04 -23.98
N ILE A 489 -13.22 -34.82 -24.97
CA ILE A 489 -13.75 -34.71 -26.34
C ILE A 489 -15.21 -35.17 -26.31
N GLY A 490 -16.09 -34.34 -26.88
CA GLY A 490 -17.53 -34.52 -26.85
C GLY A 490 -18.24 -33.82 -25.69
N LEU A 491 -17.51 -33.19 -24.75
CA LEU A 491 -18.13 -32.44 -23.65
C LEU A 491 -18.80 -31.16 -24.13
N GLU A 492 -20.04 -30.98 -23.72
CA GLU A 492 -20.74 -29.72 -23.82
C GLU A 492 -20.28 -28.78 -22.70
N ILE A 493 -19.46 -27.80 -23.07
CA ILE A 493 -18.86 -26.83 -22.16
C ILE A 493 -19.57 -25.49 -22.17
N LEU A 494 -20.32 -25.13 -23.22
CA LEU A 494 -21.14 -23.91 -23.25
C LEU A 494 -22.61 -24.29 -23.29
N ARG A 495 -23.44 -23.64 -22.47
CA ARG A 495 -24.87 -23.92 -22.37
C ARG A 495 -25.70 -22.66 -22.19
N GLY A 496 -26.88 -22.63 -22.81
CA GLY A 496 -27.94 -21.68 -22.47
C GLY A 496 -27.65 -20.21 -22.78
N LEU A 497 -26.77 -19.94 -23.75
CA LEU A 497 -26.46 -18.58 -24.18
C LEU A 497 -27.57 -18.07 -25.11
N THR A 498 -28.39 -17.14 -24.63
CA THR A 498 -29.51 -16.55 -25.41
C THR A 498 -29.17 -15.12 -25.84
N PRO A 499 -29.75 -14.61 -26.95
CA PRO A 499 -29.59 -13.22 -27.33
C PRO A 499 -29.96 -12.28 -26.17
N SER A 500 -29.05 -11.36 -25.84
CA SER A 500 -29.22 -10.43 -24.74
C SER A 500 -30.28 -9.39 -25.09
N ALA A 501 -31.23 -9.17 -24.19
CA ALA A 501 -32.21 -8.08 -24.32
C ALA A 501 -31.58 -6.67 -24.15
N ARG A 502 -30.31 -6.59 -23.71
CA ARG A 502 -29.64 -5.33 -23.36
C ARG A 502 -28.73 -4.79 -24.47
N ALA A 503 -28.31 -5.63 -25.41
CA ALA A 503 -27.38 -5.26 -26.47
C ALA A 503 -27.46 -6.23 -27.65
N ASP A 504 -27.67 -5.68 -28.84
CA ASP A 504 -27.71 -6.45 -30.09
C ASP A 504 -26.37 -7.14 -30.36
N GLY A 505 -26.44 -8.42 -30.78
CA GLY A 505 -25.25 -9.21 -31.09
C GLY A 505 -24.46 -9.73 -29.88
N ILE A 506 -25.00 -9.63 -28.66
CA ILE A 506 -24.43 -10.27 -27.46
C ILE A 506 -25.32 -11.44 -27.05
N TRP A 507 -24.72 -12.57 -26.67
CA TRP A 507 -25.43 -13.68 -26.03
C TRP A 507 -25.02 -13.75 -24.56
N ASP A 508 -26.00 -13.82 -23.65
CA ASP A 508 -25.78 -13.90 -22.22
C ASP A 508 -26.71 -14.92 -21.56
N GLY A 509 -26.76 -14.95 -20.22
CA GLY A 509 -27.62 -15.87 -19.46
C GLY A 509 -27.11 -17.31 -19.36
N GLY A 510 -26.14 -17.69 -20.19
CA GLY A 510 -25.56 -19.02 -20.24
C GLY A 510 -24.43 -19.28 -19.23
N THR A 511 -23.85 -20.47 -19.34
CA THR A 511 -22.72 -20.92 -18.52
C THR A 511 -21.60 -21.52 -19.36
N ILE A 512 -20.38 -21.50 -18.80
CA ILE A 512 -19.21 -22.20 -19.35
C ILE A 512 -18.61 -23.13 -18.28
N TYR A 513 -18.43 -24.40 -18.64
CA TYR A 513 -17.78 -25.42 -17.82
C TYR A 513 -16.31 -25.56 -18.20
N ASP A 514 -15.42 -25.53 -17.21
CA ASP A 514 -13.99 -25.78 -17.39
C ASP A 514 -13.62 -27.18 -16.85
N PRO A 515 -13.39 -28.18 -17.72
CA PRO A 515 -13.01 -29.54 -17.29
C PRO A 515 -11.61 -29.60 -16.65
N ALA A 516 -10.75 -28.58 -16.84
CA ALA A 516 -9.43 -28.53 -16.22
C ALA A 516 -9.49 -28.17 -14.74
N SER A 517 -10.54 -27.45 -14.31
CA SER A 517 -10.74 -27.06 -12.90
C SER A 517 -11.98 -27.67 -12.25
N GLY A 518 -12.91 -28.22 -13.05
CA GLY A 518 -14.19 -28.75 -12.59
C GLY A 518 -15.24 -27.68 -12.28
N ASN A 519 -14.95 -26.41 -12.56
CA ASN A 519 -15.83 -25.29 -12.21
C ASN A 519 -16.74 -24.88 -13.36
N THR A 520 -17.93 -24.39 -13.02
CA THR A 520 -18.88 -23.78 -13.97
C THR A 520 -19.01 -22.29 -13.66
N TYR A 521 -18.88 -21.46 -14.70
CA TYR A 521 -18.97 -20.00 -14.62
C TYR A 521 -20.19 -19.51 -15.39
N ARG A 522 -20.72 -18.33 -15.03
CA ARG A 522 -21.66 -17.63 -15.91
C ARG A 522 -20.90 -17.13 -17.13
N ALA A 523 -21.52 -17.20 -18.30
CA ALA A 523 -20.89 -16.88 -19.57
C ALA A 523 -21.65 -15.78 -20.31
N ALA A 524 -20.89 -14.91 -20.96
CA ALA A 524 -21.39 -14.02 -22.00
C ALA A 524 -20.47 -14.12 -23.23
N LEU A 525 -21.06 -14.04 -24.41
CA LEU A 525 -20.39 -14.18 -25.70
C LEU A 525 -20.67 -12.94 -26.54
N ARG A 526 -19.62 -12.38 -27.15
CA ARG A 526 -19.74 -11.29 -28.10
C ARG A 526 -18.84 -11.51 -29.32
N PRO A 527 -19.31 -11.26 -30.55
CA PRO A 527 -18.47 -11.15 -31.73
C PRO A 527 -17.47 -9.99 -31.60
N ALA A 528 -16.25 -10.19 -32.07
CA ALA A 528 -15.17 -9.20 -32.07
C ALA A 528 -14.48 -9.16 -33.45
N GLY A 529 -15.28 -9.09 -34.52
CA GLY A 529 -14.88 -9.18 -35.94
C GLY A 529 -15.36 -10.49 -36.60
N ARG A 530 -15.18 -10.63 -37.92
CA ARG A 530 -15.72 -11.77 -38.73
C ARG A 530 -15.25 -13.16 -38.29
N ASN A 531 -14.02 -13.27 -37.81
CA ASN A 531 -13.37 -14.54 -37.47
C ASN A 531 -12.93 -14.61 -36.00
N ARG A 532 -13.54 -13.81 -35.12
CA ARG A 532 -13.18 -13.76 -33.69
C ARG A 532 -14.40 -13.63 -32.78
N LEU A 533 -14.43 -14.45 -31.75
CA LEU A 533 -15.36 -14.32 -30.62
C LEU A 533 -14.61 -13.95 -29.35
N GLU A 534 -15.28 -13.23 -28.47
CA GLU A 534 -14.87 -13.06 -27.09
C GLU A 534 -15.87 -13.74 -26.16
N ILE A 535 -15.36 -14.66 -25.34
CA ILE A 535 -16.14 -15.38 -24.34
C ILE A 535 -15.67 -14.97 -22.96
N ARG A 536 -16.59 -14.42 -22.17
CA ARG A 536 -16.33 -13.96 -20.81
C ARG A 536 -16.99 -14.91 -19.80
N GLY A 537 -16.16 -15.62 -19.04
CA GLY A 537 -16.58 -16.41 -17.89
C GLY A 537 -16.45 -15.59 -16.60
N TYR A 538 -17.48 -15.56 -15.75
CA TYR A 538 -17.49 -14.76 -14.53
C TYR A 538 -18.24 -15.45 -13.37
N LEU A 539 -17.89 -15.07 -12.14
CA LEU A 539 -18.55 -15.51 -10.91
C LEU A 539 -19.51 -14.42 -10.42
N GLY A 540 -20.81 -14.70 -10.42
CA GLY A 540 -21.84 -13.76 -9.97
C GLY A 540 -22.08 -12.61 -10.96
N ILE A 541 -21.23 -11.59 -10.94
CA ILE A 541 -21.31 -10.39 -11.79
C ILE A 541 -20.23 -10.37 -12.88
N PRO A 542 -20.50 -9.82 -14.09
CA PRO A 542 -19.54 -9.79 -15.19
C PRO A 542 -18.18 -9.15 -14.87
N LEU A 543 -18.08 -8.26 -13.88
CA LEU A 543 -16.81 -7.58 -13.53
C LEU A 543 -15.77 -8.55 -12.94
N LEU A 544 -16.20 -9.60 -12.26
CA LEU A 544 -15.35 -10.61 -11.61
C LEU A 544 -15.22 -11.85 -12.50
N GLY A 545 -14.56 -11.66 -13.64
CA GLY A 545 -14.41 -12.69 -14.65
C GLY A 545 -13.24 -12.46 -15.59
N ARG A 546 -12.97 -13.45 -16.42
CA ARG A 546 -11.93 -13.44 -17.44
C ARG A 546 -12.58 -13.47 -18.81
N THR A 547 -12.08 -12.63 -19.72
CA THR A 547 -12.44 -12.71 -21.14
C THR A 547 -11.36 -13.50 -21.88
N THR A 548 -11.81 -14.43 -22.72
CA THR A 548 -10.97 -15.25 -23.58
C THR A 548 -11.32 -14.97 -25.03
N SER A 549 -10.32 -14.92 -25.92
CA SER A 549 -10.55 -14.68 -27.34
C SER A 549 -10.44 -15.98 -28.11
N TRP A 550 -11.47 -16.30 -28.88
CA TRP A 550 -11.58 -17.51 -29.68
C TRP A 550 -11.52 -17.16 -31.17
N LEU A 551 -10.85 -18.00 -31.95
CA LEU A 551 -10.60 -17.76 -33.38
C LEU A 551 -11.32 -18.80 -34.24
N ARG A 552 -11.92 -18.38 -35.36
CA ARG A 552 -12.64 -19.29 -36.24
C ARG A 552 -11.68 -20.29 -36.89
N VAL A 553 -12.01 -21.57 -36.82
CA VAL A 553 -11.24 -22.64 -37.49
C VAL A 553 -11.40 -22.46 -39.01
N GLY A 554 -10.28 -22.39 -39.74
CA GLY A 554 -10.26 -22.17 -41.20
C GLY A 554 -9.93 -20.73 -41.64
N ALA A 555 -9.97 -19.75 -40.74
CA ALA A 555 -9.63 -18.35 -41.05
C ALA A 555 -8.16 -18.10 -41.43
N GLU A 556 -7.29 -19.10 -41.23
CA GLU A 556 -5.86 -19.02 -41.59
C GLU A 556 -5.64 -19.03 -43.11
N GLN A 557 -6.54 -19.65 -43.89
CA GLN A 557 -6.42 -19.76 -45.35
C GLN A 557 -6.73 -18.45 -46.09
N GLU A 558 -7.66 -17.62 -45.59
CA GLU A 558 -8.02 -16.35 -46.22
C GLU A 558 -6.83 -15.35 -46.25
N SER A 559 -5.96 -15.41 -45.24
CA SER A 559 -4.78 -14.54 -45.13
C SER A 559 -3.68 -14.80 -46.18
N CYS A 560 -3.68 -15.97 -46.82
CA CYS A 560 -2.73 -16.32 -47.88
C CYS A 560 -3.25 -16.01 -49.29
N THR A 561 -4.58 -15.90 -49.48
CA THR A 561 -5.20 -15.61 -50.80
C THR A 561 -5.28 -14.11 -51.11
N GLU A 562 -5.25 -13.22 -50.12
CA GLU A 562 -5.26 -11.76 -50.35
C GLU A 562 -3.87 -11.16 -50.68
N ARG A 563 -2.82 -12.00 -50.77
CA ARG A 563 -1.48 -11.61 -51.27
C ARG A 563 -1.07 -12.40 -52.51
N GLY A 564 -2.04 -12.79 -53.33
CA GLY A 564 -1.83 -13.36 -54.67
C GLY A 564 -1.83 -12.30 -55.75
#